data_AF-A0AAW9J6Z8-F1
#
_entry.id   AF-A0AAW9J6Z8-F1
#
_cell.length_a   1.000
_cell.length_b   1.000
_cell.length_c   1.000
_cell.angle_alpha   90.00
_cell.angle_beta   90.00
_cell.angle_gamma   90.00
#
_symmetry.space_group_name_H-M   'P 1'
#
loop_
_entity.id
_entity.type
_entity.pdbx_description
1 polymer ?
#
loop_
_entity_poly.entity_id
_entity_poly.type
_entity_poly.pdbx_seq_one_letter_code
_entity_poly.pdbx_strand_id
1 'polypeptide(L)' 'MRYVIKFTKESSVKFISHLDLMRTIQRVIRRADLPMEYSKGFNPHMALSIAQPLSVGVYSDAEYMDIV' A
#
# COMPACT_ATOMS: atom_id res chain seq x y z
N MET A 1 2.20 9.61 -12.37
CA MET A 1 1.06 9.01 -13.14
C MET A 1 0.17 8.31 -12.12
N ARG A 2 -1.11 8.65 -12.00
CA ARG A 2 -1.89 8.16 -10.84
C ARG A 2 -2.53 6.81 -11.11
N TYR A 3 -2.28 5.85 -10.21
CA TYR A 3 -2.92 4.55 -10.17
C TYR A 3 -3.82 4.45 -8.93
N VAL A 4 -5.03 3.94 -9.12
CA VAL A 4 -5.94 3.56 -8.03
C VAL A 4 -5.97 2.03 -7.99
N ILE A 5 -5.54 1.44 -6.89
CA ILE A 5 -5.49 -0.01 -6.71
C ILE A 5 -6.55 -0.41 -5.69
N LYS A 6 -7.40 -1.34 -6.08
CA LYS A 6 -8.29 -2.07 -5.17
C LYS A 6 -7.61 -3.36 -4.75
N PHE A 7 -7.55 -3.62 -3.46
CA PHE A 7 -7.02 -4.87 -2.91
C PHE A 7 -7.91 -5.43 -1.81
N THR A 8 -7.76 -6.71 -1.54
CA THR A 8 -8.52 -7.44 -0.52
C THR A 8 -7.56 -7.83 0.60
N LYS A 9 -7.98 -7.59 1.84
CA LYS A 9 -7.29 -8.05 3.04
C LYS A 9 -8.12 -9.17 3.65
N GLU A 10 -7.71 -10.41 3.40
CA GLU A 10 -8.43 -11.60 3.87
C GLU A 10 -8.23 -11.88 5.37
N SER A 11 -9.03 -12.81 5.89
CA SER A 11 -8.99 -13.23 7.31
C SER A 11 -7.65 -13.84 7.74
N SER A 12 -6.90 -14.45 6.81
CA SER A 12 -5.57 -15.05 7.04
C SER A 12 -4.50 -14.02 7.39
N VAL A 13 -4.66 -12.77 6.94
CA VAL A 13 -3.69 -11.67 7.10
C VAL A 13 -4.21 -10.56 8.02
N LYS A 14 -5.33 -10.78 8.73
CA LYS A 14 -6.00 -9.75 9.55
C LYS A 14 -5.13 -9.14 10.66
N PHE A 15 -4.13 -9.89 11.14
CA PHE A 15 -3.21 -9.47 12.21
C PHE A 15 -1.92 -8.80 11.72
N ILE A 16 -1.72 -8.67 10.40
CA ILE A 16 -0.55 -7.97 9.86
C ILE A 16 -0.65 -6.48 10.21
N SER A 17 0.48 -5.91 10.64
CA SER A 17 0.58 -4.49 10.97
C SER A 17 0.42 -3.63 9.70
N HIS A 18 -0.09 -2.41 9.86
CA HIS A 18 -0.18 -1.47 8.75
C HIS A 18 1.18 -1.21 8.08
N LEU A 19 2.26 -1.14 8.87
CA LEU A 19 3.61 -0.91 8.36
C LEU A 19 4.11 -2.09 7.51
N ASP A 20 3.84 -3.32 7.93
CA ASP A 20 4.24 -4.51 7.16
C ASP A 20 3.46 -4.66 5.87
N LEU A 21 2.17 -4.31 5.89
CA LEU A 21 1.35 -4.21 4.69
C LEU A 21 1.93 -3.17 3.71
N MET A 22 2.23 -1.96 4.18
CA MET A 22 2.82 -0.88 3.37
C MET A 22 4.18 -1.28 2.78
N ARG A 23 5.05 -1.91 3.57
CA ARG A 23 6.34 -2.44 3.10
C ARG A 23 6.18 -3.51 2.03
N THR A 24 5.18 -4.39 2.19
CA THR A 24 4.90 -5.47 1.24
C THR A 24 4.41 -4.89 -0.09
N ILE A 25 3.48 -3.94 -0.04
CA ILE A 25 2.98 -3.23 -1.22
C ILE A 25 4.14 -2.53 -1.96
N GLN A 26 4.99 -1.79 -1.24
CA GLN A 26 6.16 -1.14 -1.85
C GLN A 26 7.10 -2.14 -2.55
N ARG A 27 7.33 -3.32 -1.96
CA ARG A 27 8.14 -4.37 -2.61
C ARG A 27 7.46 -4.92 -3.86
N VAL A 28 6.15 -5.14 -3.84
CA VAL A 28 5.38 -5.62 -5.00
C VAL A 28 5.46 -4.62 -6.14
N ILE A 29 5.24 -3.33 -5.86
CA ILE A 29 5.32 -2.26 -6.86
C ILE A 29 6.72 -2.18 -7.48
N ARG A 30 7.78 -2.21 -6.64
CA ARG A 30 9.17 -2.22 -7.14
C ARG A 30 9.45 -3.44 -8.01
N ARG A 31 8.92 -4.61 -7.66
CA ARG A 31 9.07 -5.83 -8.46
C ARG A 31 8.28 -5.80 -9.77
N ALA A 32 7.21 -5.02 -9.83
CA ALA A 32 6.39 -4.83 -11.03
C ALA A 32 6.98 -3.78 -11.99
N ASP A 33 8.10 -3.15 -11.64
CA ASP A 33 8.79 -2.12 -12.44
C ASP A 33 7.86 -0.96 -12.88
N LEU A 34 6.91 -0.59 -12.00
CA LEU A 34 5.98 0.49 -12.28
C LEU A 34 6.67 1.86 -12.13
N PRO A 35 6.37 2.84 -13.00
CA PRO A 35 6.94 4.18 -12.93
C PRO A 35 6.30 4.98 -11.78
N MET A 36 6.94 5.01 -10.61
CA MET A 36 6.42 5.67 -9.40
C MET A 36 7.15 6.97 -9.10
N GLU A 37 6.42 7.94 -8.57
CA GLU A 37 6.97 9.18 -8.03
C GLU A 37 7.50 8.96 -6.60
N TYR A 38 8.60 9.64 -6.30
CA TYR A 38 9.25 9.61 -4.99
C TYR A 38 9.24 11.01 -4.38
N SER A 39 9.22 11.07 -3.05
CA SER A 39 9.34 12.33 -2.33
C SER A 39 10.68 13.00 -2.64
N LYS A 40 10.67 14.34 -2.71
CA LYS A 40 11.85 15.17 -3.03
C LYS A 40 12.73 15.48 -1.80
N GLY A 41 12.58 14.72 -0.72
CA GLY A 41 13.31 14.95 0.54
C GLY A 41 14.66 14.23 0.60
N PHE A 42 15.40 14.44 1.71
CA PHE A 42 16.68 13.76 1.96
C PHE A 42 16.57 12.23 2.03
N ASN A 43 15.38 11.71 2.36
CA ASN A 43 15.06 10.27 2.30
C ASN A 43 13.86 10.08 1.35
N PRO A 44 14.09 9.71 0.08
CA PRO A 44 13.04 9.52 -0.90
C PRO A 44 12.18 8.31 -0.53
N HIS A 45 10.89 8.55 -0.34
CA HIS A 45 9.88 7.52 -0.10
C HIS A 45 8.89 7.52 -1.27
N MET A 46 8.44 6.33 -1.65
CA MET A 46 7.44 6.15 -2.70
C MET A 46 6.15 6.89 -2.33
N ALA A 47 5.60 7.68 -3.26
CA ALA A 47 4.38 8.43 -3.06
C ALA A 47 3.16 7.49 -3.09
N LEU A 48 2.81 6.95 -1.92
CA LEU A 48 1.71 6.02 -1.74
C LEU A 48 0.78 6.46 -0.60
N SER A 49 -0.53 6.37 -0.82
CA SER A 49 -1.56 6.73 0.15
C SER A 49 -2.64 5.67 0.21
N ILE A 50 -3.03 5.25 1.41
CA ILE A 50 -4.18 4.34 1.61
C ILE A 50 -5.41 5.19 1.96
N ALA A 51 -6.55 4.88 1.35
CA ALA A 51 -7.78 5.63 1.58
C ALA A 51 -8.25 5.53 3.04
N GLN A 52 -8.26 4.31 3.60
CA GLN A 52 -8.62 4.08 5.00
C GLN A 52 -7.77 2.95 5.60
N PRO A 53 -6.98 3.21 6.66
CA PRO A 53 -6.28 2.14 7.36
C PRO A 53 -7.27 1.32 8.18
N LEU A 54 -7.22 -0.01 8.03
CA LEU A 54 -7.99 -0.94 8.85
C LEU A 54 -7.34 -1.17 10.23
N SER A 55 -8.17 -1.27 11.26
CA SER A 55 -7.73 -1.72 12.58
C SER A 55 -7.20 -3.16 12.56
N VAL A 56 -6.31 -3.46 13.49
CA VAL A 56 -5.76 -4.81 13.66
C VAL A 56 -6.90 -5.80 13.95
N GLY A 57 -6.87 -6.97 13.28
CA GLY A 57 -7.92 -7.99 13.40
C GLY A 57 -9.09 -7.82 12.44
N VAL A 58 -9.16 -6.69 11.71
CA VAL A 58 -10.20 -6.43 10.70
C VAL A 58 -9.72 -6.88 9.30
N TYR A 59 -10.64 -7.44 8.54
CA TYR A 59 -10.49 -7.89 7.14
C TYR A 59 -11.55 -7.18 6.27
N SER A 60 -11.27 -7.05 4.97
CA SER A 60 -12.10 -6.28 4.03
C SER A 60 -11.83 -6.73 2.60
N ASP A 61 -12.87 -6.78 1.78
CA ASP A 61 -12.78 -7.19 0.38
C ASP A 61 -12.46 -6.04 -0.58
N ALA A 62 -12.54 -4.79 -0.10
CA ALA A 62 -12.48 -3.61 -0.94
C ALA A 62 -11.72 -2.46 -0.27
N GLU A 63 -10.41 -2.64 -0.10
CA GLU A 63 -9.51 -1.57 0.29
C GLU A 63 -8.94 -0.85 -0.92
N TYR A 64 -8.77 0.47 -0.81
CA TYR A 64 -8.28 1.31 -1.88
C TYR A 64 -6.99 2.01 -1.50
N MET A 65 -6.06 2.08 -2.44
CA MET A 65 -4.86 2.90 -2.33
C MET A 65 -4.61 3.69 -3.62
N ASP A 66 -4.01 4.85 -3.44
CA ASP A 66 -3.50 5.72 -4.48
C ASP A 66 -1.98 5.64 -4.54
N ILE A 67 -1.45 5.58 -5.75
CA ILE A 67 -0.02 5.65 -6.02
C ILE A 67 0.19 6.64 -7.15
N VAL A 68 1.20 7.50 -7.01
CA VAL A 68 1.49 8.58 -7.96
C VAL A 68 2.86 8.37 -8.59
#